data_AF-A0A4V2M6E4-F1
#
_entry.id   AF-A0A4V2M6E4-F1
#
_cell.length_a   1.000
_cell.length_b   1.000
_cell.length_c   1.000
_cell.angle_alpha   90.00
_cell.angle_beta   90.00
_cell.angle_gamma   90.00
#
_symmetry.space_group_name_H-M   'P 1'
#
loop_
_entity.id
_entity.type
_entity.pdbx_description
1 polymer ?
#
loop_
_entity_poly.entity_id
_entity_poly.type
_entity_poly.pdbx_seq_one_letter_code
_entity_poly.pdbx_strand_id
1 'polypeptide(L)'
;MTCVGDSVSLAFMGLESHIVSGPMGPLTQIWSAECDSPTAFSSLASVTAGIGFARIRGTWAVHLRGPATKATTMVCSADSEYFGADFRVGAYLPLFPPARLTNLRDSVLPTLPDGRILLDGRPWEMPTPQNIDVFIDRLRKEGLLLVDPMIEELWYGGLRTMPARTAQSRFVRAVGLPLRTLGLIERARHAVRMLHAGRTIAEVAVGAGYYDQPHLTRSLRRFIGHTPAEVARGSVVLGL
;
A
#
# COMPACT_ATOMS: atom_id res chain seq x y z
N MET A 1 26.51 17.57 -6.92
CA MET A 1 26.73 17.46 -5.47
C MET A 1 25.51 16.75 -4.91
N THR A 2 25.75 15.55 -4.39
CA THR A 2 24.81 14.44 -4.15
C THR A 2 23.71 14.77 -3.14
N CYS A 3 22.44 14.69 -3.55
CA CYS A 3 21.32 14.56 -2.63
C CYS A 3 21.30 13.14 -2.09
N VAL A 4 21.75 12.99 -0.85
CA VAL A 4 21.53 11.78 -0.04
C VAL A 4 20.02 11.73 0.21
N GLY A 5 19.36 10.73 -0.36
CA GLY A 5 17.96 10.44 -0.05
C GLY A 5 17.88 9.94 1.39
N ASP A 6 17.13 10.64 2.24
CA ASP A 6 16.83 10.21 3.59
C ASP A 6 16.12 8.85 3.55
N SER A 7 16.89 7.79 3.83
CA SER A 7 16.38 6.46 4.08
C SER A 7 15.62 6.47 5.41
N VAL A 8 14.29 6.47 5.37
CA VAL A 8 13.46 6.29 6.57
C VAL A 8 13.55 4.81 6.96
N SER A 9 14.42 4.50 7.92
CA SER A 9 14.50 3.18 8.55
C SER A 9 13.42 3.05 9.62
N LEU A 10 12.57 2.04 9.47
CA LEU A 10 11.50 1.67 10.39
C LEU A 10 12.02 0.52 11.26
N ALA A 11 12.50 0.83 12.46
CA ALA A 11 12.89 -0.17 13.45
C ALA A 11 11.77 -0.30 14.49
N PHE A 12 10.97 -1.36 14.39
CA PHE A 12 10.28 -1.92 15.55
C PHE A 12 11.16 -3.05 16.09
N MET A 13 11.16 -3.32 17.41
CA MET A 13 11.91 -4.48 17.93
C MET A 13 11.52 -5.75 17.14
N GLY A 14 12.46 -6.26 16.35
CA GLY A 14 12.30 -7.45 15.51
C GLY A 14 11.68 -7.29 14.12
N LEU A 15 11.39 -6.06 13.67
CA LEU A 15 11.02 -5.74 12.28
C LEU A 15 11.83 -4.53 11.83
N GLU A 16 12.73 -4.74 10.87
CA GLU A 16 13.38 -3.68 10.13
C GLU A 16 12.69 -3.52 8.78
N SER A 17 12.30 -2.30 8.41
CA SER A 17 11.83 -2.03 7.06
C SER A 17 12.38 -0.73 6.51
N HIS A 18 12.59 -0.68 5.21
CA HIS A 18 13.14 0.48 4.53
C HIS A 18 12.56 0.62 3.12
N ILE A 19 12.45 1.87 2.68
CA ILE A 19 12.09 2.20 1.30
C ILE A 19 13.35 2.03 0.46
N VAL A 20 13.30 1.10 -0.51
CA VAL A 20 14.40 0.83 -1.46
C VAL A 20 14.42 1.90 -2.55
N SER A 21 13.25 2.31 -3.03
CA SER A 21 13.10 3.35 -4.04
C SER A 21 11.74 4.04 -3.94
N GLY A 22 11.71 5.33 -4.30
CA GLY A 22 10.51 6.16 -4.31
C GLY A 22 9.60 5.95 -5.54
N PRO A 23 8.69 6.90 -5.81
CA PRO A 23 7.75 6.78 -6.92
C PRO A 23 8.45 6.69 -8.28
N MET A 24 8.12 5.68 -9.08
CA MET A 24 8.68 5.46 -10.41
C MET A 24 7.71 4.69 -11.30
N GLY A 25 7.47 5.18 -12.52
CA GLY A 25 6.63 4.46 -13.49
C GLY A 25 5.24 4.16 -12.91
N PRO A 26 4.77 2.90 -12.85
CA PRO A 26 3.49 2.54 -12.23
C PRO A 26 3.55 2.32 -10.71
N LEU A 27 4.67 2.62 -10.05
CA LEU A 27 4.92 2.34 -8.63
C LEU A 27 4.88 3.61 -7.79
N THR A 28 4.34 3.48 -6.57
CA THR A 28 4.41 4.53 -5.53
C THR A 28 5.67 4.37 -4.69
N GLN A 29 6.06 3.13 -4.38
CA GLN A 29 7.27 2.83 -3.63
C GLN A 29 7.69 1.37 -3.84
N ILE A 30 8.97 1.12 -3.64
CA ILE A 30 9.55 -0.22 -3.46
C ILE A 30 10.05 -0.30 -2.02
N TRP A 31 9.70 -1.37 -1.34
CA TRP A 31 10.02 -1.57 0.07
C TRP A 31 10.64 -2.94 0.30
N SER A 32 11.46 -3.04 1.33
CA SER A 32 11.97 -4.30 1.87
C SER A 32 11.82 -4.29 3.39
N ALA A 33 11.60 -5.48 3.94
CA ALA A 33 11.46 -5.68 5.36
C ALA A 33 12.03 -7.04 5.78
N GLU A 34 12.68 -7.08 6.94
CA GLU A 34 13.25 -8.29 7.53
C GLU A 34 12.80 -8.38 8.99
N CYS A 35 12.65 -9.61 9.47
CA CYS A 35 12.21 -9.85 10.84
C CYS A 35 13.04 -10.93 11.54
N ASP A 36 13.78 -10.49 12.55
CA ASP A 36 14.62 -11.38 13.38
C ASP A 36 13.81 -12.05 14.50
N SER A 37 12.61 -11.55 14.80
CA SER A 37 11.72 -12.13 15.80
C SER A 37 10.25 -11.92 15.43
N PRO A 38 9.32 -12.68 16.03
CA PRO A 38 7.90 -12.49 15.74
C PRO A 38 7.41 -11.11 16.17
N THR A 39 7.21 -10.22 15.20
CA THR A 39 6.84 -8.82 15.46
C THR A 39 5.48 -8.50 14.86
N ALA A 40 4.57 -8.02 15.71
CA ALA A 40 3.27 -7.53 15.29
C ALA A 40 3.40 -6.11 14.74
N PHE A 41 2.83 -5.84 13.57
CA PHE A 41 2.79 -4.52 12.97
C PHE A 41 1.40 -4.21 12.40
N SER A 42 1.08 -2.92 12.29
CA SER A 42 -0.19 -2.48 11.69
C SER A 42 -0.01 -2.32 10.18
N SER A 43 -0.67 -3.17 9.40
CA SER A 43 -0.87 -2.92 7.97
C SER A 43 -2.01 -1.93 7.81
N LEU A 44 -1.72 -0.76 7.24
CA LEU A 44 -2.68 0.36 7.15
C LEU A 44 -3.79 0.07 6.14
N ALA A 45 -4.90 0.80 6.28
CA ALA A 45 -5.83 0.92 5.17
C ALA A 45 -5.12 1.53 3.96
N SER A 46 -5.27 0.87 2.81
CA SER A 46 -4.67 1.29 1.55
C SER A 46 -5.72 1.28 0.44
N VAL A 47 -5.49 2.11 -0.56
CA VAL A 47 -6.29 2.19 -1.78
C VAL A 47 -5.52 1.63 -2.98
N THR A 48 -4.27 1.23 -2.81
CA THR A 48 -3.45 0.70 -3.88
C THR A 48 -3.44 -0.82 -3.85
N ALA A 49 -3.35 -1.41 -5.05
CA ALA A 49 -2.90 -2.78 -5.18
C ALA A 49 -1.36 -2.82 -5.11
N GLY A 50 -0.79 -4.00 -5.00
CA GLY A 50 0.65 -4.19 -5.03
C GLY A 50 1.03 -5.65 -5.18
N ILE A 51 2.33 -5.89 -5.19
CA ILE A 51 2.89 -7.24 -5.15
C ILE A 51 3.89 -7.32 -4.00
N GLY A 52 3.82 -8.40 -3.24
CA GLY A 52 4.75 -8.71 -2.16
C GLY A 52 5.38 -10.07 -2.38
N PHE A 53 6.66 -10.18 -2.06
CA PHE A 53 7.46 -11.38 -2.09
C PHE A 53 7.88 -11.67 -0.66
N ALA A 54 7.61 -12.88 -0.21
CA ALA A 54 7.98 -13.35 1.12
C ALA A 54 8.84 -14.59 0.97
N ARG A 55 10.00 -14.60 1.61
CA ARG A 55 10.81 -15.79 1.79
C ARG A 55 10.69 -16.22 3.24
N ILE A 56 10.00 -17.34 3.46
CA ILE A 56 9.77 -17.87 4.81
C ILE A 56 10.41 -19.25 4.86
N ARG A 57 11.42 -19.41 5.73
CA ARG A 57 12.17 -20.67 5.87
C ARG A 57 12.67 -21.22 4.52
N GLY A 58 13.18 -20.32 3.68
CA GLY A 58 13.71 -20.64 2.35
C GLY A 58 12.68 -20.80 1.23
N THR A 59 11.37 -20.87 1.54
CA THR A 59 10.30 -21.00 0.54
C THR A 59 9.76 -19.64 0.13
N TRP A 60 9.62 -19.41 -1.17
CA TRP A 60 9.01 -18.19 -1.72
C TRP A 60 7.50 -18.29 -1.78
N ALA A 61 6.83 -17.25 -1.29
CA ALA A 61 5.42 -16.96 -1.54
C ALA A 61 5.30 -15.57 -2.19
N VAL A 62 4.50 -15.49 -3.26
CA VAL A 62 4.30 -14.24 -4.00
C VAL A 62 2.84 -13.84 -3.90
N HIS A 63 2.58 -12.69 -3.28
CA HIS A 63 1.25 -12.19 -2.94
C HIS A 63 0.89 -11.01 -3.83
N LEU A 64 -0.19 -11.14 -4.60
CA LEU A 64 -0.87 -9.99 -5.17
C LEU A 64 -1.84 -9.44 -4.14
N ARG A 65 -1.57 -8.21 -3.71
CA ARG A 65 -2.32 -7.52 -2.66
C ARG A 65 -3.33 -6.55 -3.24
N GLY A 66 -4.48 -6.48 -2.58
CA GLY A 66 -5.52 -5.50 -2.87
C GLY A 66 -5.56 -4.37 -1.86
N PRO A 67 -6.47 -3.41 -2.08
CA PRO A 67 -6.71 -2.33 -1.14
C PRO A 67 -7.34 -2.85 0.17
N ALA A 68 -7.19 -2.08 1.25
CA ALA A 68 -7.72 -2.42 2.56
C ALA A 68 -8.61 -1.28 3.10
N THR A 69 -9.80 -1.64 3.59
CA THR A 69 -10.79 -0.68 4.14
C THR A 69 -10.62 -0.39 5.63
N LYS A 70 -9.66 -1.07 6.25
CA LYS A 70 -9.29 -0.93 7.65
C LYS A 70 -7.83 -1.35 7.82
N ALA A 71 -7.17 -0.76 8.81
CA ALA A 71 -5.91 -1.27 9.29
C ALA A 71 -6.11 -2.67 9.88
N THR A 72 -5.12 -3.53 9.72
CA THR A 72 -5.13 -4.90 10.22
C THR A 72 -3.77 -5.23 10.82
N THR A 73 -3.77 -5.77 12.03
CA THR A 73 -2.54 -6.25 12.67
C THR A 73 -2.07 -7.50 11.95
N MET A 74 -0.82 -7.47 11.51
CA MET A 74 -0.10 -8.60 10.92
C MET A 74 1.03 -9.02 11.86
N VAL A 75 1.45 -10.27 11.75
CA VAL A 75 2.60 -10.79 12.48
C VAL A 75 3.61 -11.25 11.46
N CYS A 76 4.80 -10.66 11.54
CA CYS A 76 5.95 -11.15 10.82
C CYS A 76 6.54 -12.36 11.56
N SER A 77 6.92 -13.43 10.87
CA SER A 77 7.60 -14.56 11.49
C SER A 77 9.11 -14.29 11.64
N ALA A 78 9.78 -14.95 12.59
CA ALA A 78 11.24 -14.98 12.60
C ALA A 78 11.77 -15.64 11.31
N ASP A 79 12.97 -15.23 10.89
CA ASP A 79 13.66 -15.74 9.70
C ASP A 79 12.83 -15.57 8.41
N SER A 80 12.18 -14.40 8.27
CA SER A 80 11.47 -14.07 7.04
C SER A 80 11.90 -12.74 6.43
N GLU A 81 12.15 -12.80 5.13
CA GLU A 81 12.51 -11.67 4.30
C GLU A 81 11.30 -11.31 3.44
N TYR A 82 11.00 -10.01 3.37
CA TYR A 82 9.94 -9.48 2.54
C TYR A 82 10.47 -8.36 1.66
N PHE A 83 9.94 -8.28 0.46
CA PHE A 83 10.03 -7.08 -0.34
C PHE A 83 8.82 -6.96 -1.24
N GLY A 84 8.60 -5.79 -1.81
CA GLY A 84 7.47 -5.60 -2.69
C GLY A 84 7.42 -4.23 -3.30
N ALA A 85 6.40 -4.04 -4.10
CA ALA A 85 6.10 -2.78 -4.73
C ALA A 85 4.62 -2.46 -4.54
N ASP A 86 4.36 -1.24 -4.05
CA ASP A 86 3.01 -0.69 -4.02
C ASP A 86 2.77 0.05 -5.33
N PHE A 87 1.66 -0.28 -5.99
CA PHE A 87 1.34 0.35 -7.26
C PHE A 87 0.77 1.75 -7.04
N ARG A 88 0.81 2.59 -8.09
CA ARG A 88 0.05 3.83 -8.13
C ARG A 88 -1.45 3.51 -8.15
N VAL A 89 -2.25 4.47 -7.70
CA VAL A 89 -3.71 4.31 -7.73
C VAL A 89 -4.18 4.16 -9.17
N GLY A 90 -4.98 3.12 -9.43
CA GLY A 90 -5.42 2.77 -10.78
C GLY A 90 -4.47 1.84 -11.55
N ALA A 91 -3.32 1.48 -10.96
CA ALA A 91 -2.46 0.43 -11.49
C ALA A 91 -2.79 -0.94 -10.87
N TYR A 92 -3.04 -1.94 -11.71
CA TYR A 92 -3.48 -3.28 -11.27
C TYR A 92 -3.28 -4.36 -12.35
N LEU A 93 -3.31 -5.63 -11.93
CA LEU A 93 -3.31 -6.78 -12.85
C LEU A 93 -4.76 -7.19 -13.15
N PRO A 94 -5.25 -7.13 -14.41
CA PRO A 94 -6.65 -7.43 -14.72
C PRO A 94 -7.11 -8.86 -14.41
N LEU A 95 -6.20 -9.83 -14.47
CA LEU A 95 -6.44 -11.22 -14.07
C LEU A 95 -6.77 -11.34 -12.57
N PHE A 96 -6.37 -10.34 -11.77
CA PHE A 96 -6.58 -10.28 -10.33
C PHE A 96 -7.23 -8.94 -9.95
N PRO A 97 -8.54 -8.76 -10.24
CA PRO A 97 -9.21 -7.49 -9.99
C PRO A 97 -9.06 -7.05 -8.51
N PRO A 98 -8.66 -5.80 -8.22
CA PRO A 98 -8.41 -5.35 -6.84
C PRO A 98 -9.60 -5.55 -5.89
N ALA A 99 -10.83 -5.46 -6.41
CA ALA A 99 -12.06 -5.73 -5.65
C ALA A 99 -12.13 -7.16 -5.07
N ARG A 100 -11.44 -8.14 -5.66
CA ARG A 100 -11.37 -9.52 -5.16
C ARG A 100 -10.28 -9.72 -4.13
N LEU A 101 -9.29 -8.82 -4.11
CA LEU A 101 -8.13 -8.88 -3.24
C LEU A 101 -8.29 -8.07 -1.94
N THR A 102 -9.46 -7.46 -1.73
CA THR A 102 -9.65 -6.49 -0.65
C THR A 102 -9.54 -7.12 0.74
N ASN A 103 -8.96 -6.37 1.68
CA ASN A 103 -8.86 -6.74 3.10
C ASN A 103 -8.14 -8.10 3.30
N LEU A 104 -6.88 -8.17 2.84
CA LEU A 104 -5.99 -9.34 2.99
C LEU A 104 -6.48 -10.61 2.27
N ARG A 105 -7.31 -10.46 1.23
CA ARG A 105 -7.72 -11.58 0.36
C ARG A 105 -6.73 -11.75 -0.78
N ASP A 106 -5.45 -11.72 -0.44
CA ASP A 106 -4.35 -11.73 -1.39
C ASP A 106 -4.42 -12.98 -2.26
N SER A 107 -4.09 -12.83 -3.54
CA SER A 107 -3.92 -13.98 -4.42
C SER A 107 -2.46 -14.42 -4.33
N VAL A 108 -2.24 -15.68 -3.98
CA VAL A 108 -0.89 -16.25 -3.95
C VAL A 108 -0.58 -16.82 -5.33
N LEU A 109 0.45 -16.30 -5.99
CA LEU A 109 0.91 -16.81 -7.27
C LEU A 109 1.71 -18.10 -7.07
N PRO A 110 1.51 -19.12 -7.92
CA PRO A 110 2.30 -20.35 -7.82
C PRO A 110 3.77 -20.08 -8.12
N THR A 111 4.65 -20.71 -7.36
CA THR A 111 6.08 -20.81 -7.64
C THR A 111 6.39 -22.19 -8.21
N LEU A 112 7.15 -22.22 -9.30
CA LEU A 112 7.59 -23.45 -9.96
C LEU A 112 8.78 -24.06 -9.20
N PRO A 113 9.09 -25.37 -9.38
CA PRO A 113 10.21 -26.02 -8.70
C PRO A 113 11.58 -25.38 -8.97
N ASP A 114 11.72 -24.67 -10.10
CA ASP A 114 12.93 -23.93 -10.47
C ASP A 114 12.97 -22.48 -9.90
N GLY A 115 12.01 -22.13 -9.05
CA GLY A 115 11.91 -20.83 -8.37
C GLY A 115 11.20 -19.74 -9.19
N ARG A 116 10.79 -20.01 -10.43
CA ARG A 116 10.06 -19.03 -11.25
C ARG A 116 8.61 -18.87 -10.81
N ILE A 117 8.03 -17.70 -11.07
CA ILE A 117 6.65 -17.36 -10.76
C ILE A 117 5.78 -17.74 -11.95
N LEU A 118 4.67 -18.43 -11.71
CA LEU A 118 3.68 -18.69 -12.76
C LEU A 118 2.64 -17.56 -12.78
N LEU A 119 2.61 -16.80 -13.88
CA LEU A 119 1.66 -15.70 -14.08
C LEU A 119 1.20 -15.68 -15.54
N ASP A 120 -0.12 -15.63 -15.75
CA ASP A 120 -0.75 -15.75 -17.07
C ASP A 120 -0.31 -17.01 -17.84
N GLY A 121 -0.12 -18.13 -17.10
CA GLY A 121 0.36 -19.39 -17.66
C GLY A 121 1.82 -19.39 -18.13
N ARG A 122 2.56 -18.30 -17.91
CA ARG A 122 3.98 -18.17 -18.30
C ARG A 122 4.89 -18.18 -17.07
N PRO A 123 6.09 -18.77 -17.18
CA PRO A 123 7.09 -18.68 -16.13
C PRO A 123 7.81 -17.33 -16.18
N TRP A 124 7.87 -16.64 -15.05
CA TRP A 124 8.58 -15.38 -14.86
C TRP A 124 9.73 -15.55 -13.88
N GLU A 125 10.86 -14.91 -14.17
CA GLU A 125 11.99 -14.87 -13.24
C GLU A 125 11.60 -14.16 -11.94
N MET A 126 12.05 -14.72 -10.80
CA MET A 126 11.84 -14.11 -9.48
C MET A 126 12.68 -12.83 -9.38
N PRO A 127 12.09 -11.66 -9.11
CA PRO A 127 12.86 -10.43 -8.93
C PRO A 127 13.59 -10.41 -7.58
N THR A 128 14.46 -9.43 -7.43
CA THR A 128 15.06 -9.00 -6.16
C THR A 128 14.52 -7.61 -5.81
N PRO A 129 14.73 -7.12 -4.58
CA PRO A 129 14.36 -5.74 -4.22
C PRO A 129 14.95 -4.69 -5.17
N GLN A 130 16.13 -4.95 -5.75
CA GLN A 130 16.86 -4.02 -6.61
C GLN A 130 16.39 -4.00 -8.07
N ASN A 131 15.63 -5.01 -8.52
CA ASN A 131 15.20 -5.12 -9.93
C ASN A 131 13.69 -5.34 -10.10
N ILE A 132 12.91 -5.27 -9.02
CA ILE A 132 11.45 -5.42 -9.06
C ILE A 132 10.78 -4.37 -9.96
N ASP A 133 11.33 -3.18 -10.06
CA ASP A 133 10.91 -2.16 -11.03
C ASP A 133 10.99 -2.67 -12.48
N VAL A 134 12.10 -3.32 -12.86
CA VAL A 134 12.29 -3.93 -14.18
C VAL A 134 11.27 -5.04 -14.41
N PHE A 135 11.03 -5.88 -13.40
CA PHE A 135 10.00 -6.91 -13.45
C PHE A 135 8.60 -6.32 -13.70
N ILE A 136 8.23 -5.28 -12.95
CA ILE A 136 6.94 -4.58 -13.10
C ILE A 136 6.82 -3.91 -14.47
N ASP A 137 7.89 -3.29 -14.97
CA ASP A 137 7.91 -2.67 -16.29
C ASP A 137 7.72 -3.71 -17.41
N ARG A 138 8.26 -4.94 -17.23
CA ARG A 138 8.00 -6.05 -18.15
C ARG A 138 6.55 -6.52 -18.10
N LEU A 139 5.93 -6.63 -16.92
CA LEU A 139 4.50 -6.94 -16.80
C LEU A 139 3.64 -5.90 -17.52
N ARG A 140 4.00 -4.61 -17.42
CA ARG A 140 3.31 -3.53 -18.15
C ARG A 140 3.47 -3.70 -19.67
N LYS A 141 4.68 -3.95 -20.16
CA LYS A 141 4.96 -4.14 -21.60
C LYS A 141 4.22 -5.33 -22.21
N GLU A 142 4.05 -6.41 -21.44
CA GLU A 142 3.26 -7.58 -21.84
C GLU A 142 1.73 -7.38 -21.65
N GLY A 143 1.29 -6.21 -21.18
CA GLY A 143 -0.14 -5.91 -20.97
C GLY A 143 -0.77 -6.60 -19.77
N LEU A 144 0.03 -7.23 -18.91
CA LEU A 144 -0.43 -7.91 -17.69
C LEU A 144 -0.70 -6.94 -16.54
N LEU A 145 0.01 -5.80 -16.51
CA LEU A 145 -0.25 -4.69 -15.60
C LEU A 145 -0.77 -3.50 -16.38
N LEU A 146 -1.95 -3.02 -16.01
CA LEU A 146 -2.56 -1.82 -16.58
C LEU A 146 -2.44 -0.67 -15.60
N VAL A 147 -2.35 0.54 -16.14
CA VAL A 147 -2.53 1.80 -15.41
C VAL A 147 -3.72 2.49 -16.07
N ASP A 148 -4.82 2.68 -15.36
CA ASP A 148 -5.98 3.40 -15.89
C ASP A 148 -5.68 4.92 -15.84
N PRO A 149 -5.44 5.58 -16.99
CA PRO A 149 -4.99 6.97 -17.03
C PRO A 149 -6.04 7.94 -16.48
N MET A 150 -7.33 7.56 -16.52
CA MET A 150 -8.40 8.40 -15.99
C MET A 150 -8.45 8.41 -14.46
N ILE A 151 -7.87 7.40 -13.82
CA ILE A 151 -7.83 7.34 -12.36
C ILE A 151 -6.86 8.39 -11.81
N GLU A 152 -5.77 8.67 -12.53
CA GLU A 152 -4.83 9.72 -12.16
C GLU A 152 -5.50 11.11 -12.24
N GLU A 153 -6.31 11.36 -13.26
CA GLU A 153 -7.11 12.59 -13.35
C GLU A 153 -8.14 12.71 -12.21
N LEU A 154 -8.85 11.62 -11.92
CA LEU A 154 -9.77 11.52 -10.78
C LEU A 154 -9.05 11.75 -9.44
N TRP A 155 -7.83 11.26 -9.32
CA TRP A 155 -7.00 11.37 -8.13
C TRP A 155 -6.63 12.83 -7.83
N TYR A 156 -6.25 13.59 -8.86
CA TYR A 156 -5.88 15.02 -8.73
C TYR A 156 -7.08 15.99 -8.79
N GLY A 157 -8.32 15.49 -8.68
CA GLY A 157 -9.53 16.33 -8.68
C GLY A 157 -9.94 16.84 -10.06
N GLY A 158 -9.33 16.32 -11.12
CA GLY A 158 -9.63 16.64 -12.50
C GLY A 158 -10.74 15.75 -13.05
N LEU A 159 -12.00 16.04 -12.77
CA LEU A 159 -13.08 15.67 -13.69
C LEU A 159 -14.17 16.73 -13.69
N ARG A 160 -14.30 17.42 -14.83
CA ARG A 160 -15.46 18.27 -15.15
C ARG A 160 -16.38 17.67 -16.23
N THR A 161 -16.06 16.50 -16.79
CA THR A 161 -16.65 16.04 -18.07
C THR A 161 -17.30 14.64 -18.06
N MET A 162 -17.25 13.87 -16.96
CA MET A 162 -17.86 12.53 -16.90
C MET A 162 -19.05 12.45 -15.93
N PRO A 163 -20.13 11.71 -16.25
CA PRO A 163 -21.18 11.41 -15.29
C PRO A 163 -20.63 10.68 -14.06
N ALA A 164 -21.04 11.11 -12.86
CA ALA A 164 -20.54 10.59 -11.58
C ALA A 164 -20.64 9.06 -11.45
N ARG A 165 -21.69 8.45 -12.00
CA ARG A 165 -21.89 6.99 -11.99
C ARG A 165 -20.80 6.26 -12.79
N THR A 166 -20.44 6.75 -13.97
CA THR A 166 -19.41 6.14 -14.83
C THR A 166 -18.04 6.27 -14.17
N ALA A 167 -17.74 7.44 -13.59
CA ALA A 167 -16.51 7.68 -12.85
C ALA A 167 -16.39 6.71 -11.66
N GLN A 168 -17.46 6.55 -10.88
CA GLN A 168 -17.51 5.63 -9.75
C GLN A 168 -17.31 4.17 -10.18
N SER A 169 -17.98 3.72 -11.24
CA SER A 169 -17.84 2.33 -11.73
C SER A 169 -16.44 2.04 -12.25
N ARG A 170 -15.83 2.96 -13.02
CA ARG A 170 -14.44 2.82 -13.47
C ARG A 170 -13.46 2.82 -12.30
N PHE A 171 -13.65 3.73 -11.35
CA PHE A 171 -12.83 3.80 -10.15
C PHE A 171 -12.87 2.48 -9.36
N VAL A 172 -14.06 1.94 -9.10
CA VAL A 172 -14.19 0.65 -8.39
C VAL A 172 -13.53 -0.49 -9.17
N ARG A 173 -13.56 -0.48 -10.50
CA ARG A 173 -12.89 -1.52 -11.31
C ARG A 173 -11.37 -1.48 -11.15
N ALA A 174 -10.77 -0.29 -11.23
CA ALA A 174 -9.32 -0.12 -11.20
C ALA A 174 -8.73 -0.12 -9.79
N VAL A 175 -9.50 0.35 -8.80
CA VAL A 175 -9.03 0.54 -7.41
C VAL A 175 -9.60 -0.52 -6.49
N GLY A 176 -10.74 -1.13 -6.81
CA GLY A 176 -11.39 -2.15 -5.98
C GLY A 176 -12.25 -1.59 -4.85
N LEU A 177 -12.15 -0.28 -4.55
CA LEU A 177 -12.91 0.40 -3.51
C LEU A 177 -13.72 1.58 -4.08
N PRO A 178 -14.81 1.99 -3.41
CA PRO A 178 -15.51 3.22 -3.76
C PRO A 178 -14.65 4.47 -3.60
N LEU A 179 -14.84 5.48 -4.46
CA LEU A 179 -14.17 6.79 -4.37
C LEU A 179 -14.38 7.47 -3.00
N ARG A 180 -15.55 7.27 -2.38
CA ARG A 180 -15.81 7.75 -1.01
C ARG A 180 -14.84 7.14 0.02
N THR A 181 -14.52 5.85 -0.10
CA THR A 181 -13.60 5.17 0.81
C THR A 181 -12.20 5.76 0.70
N LEU A 182 -11.78 6.12 -0.51
CA LEU A 182 -10.53 6.85 -0.72
C LEU A 182 -10.51 8.15 0.09
N GLY A 183 -11.53 9.00 -0.06
CA GLY A 183 -11.57 10.28 0.66
C GLY A 183 -11.51 10.12 2.18
N LEU A 184 -12.06 9.03 2.73
CA LEU A 184 -11.96 8.72 4.16
C LEU A 184 -10.53 8.30 4.58
N ILE A 185 -9.85 7.50 3.76
CA ILE A 185 -8.46 7.08 4.01
C ILE A 185 -7.53 8.29 3.90
N GLU A 186 -7.65 9.11 2.85
CA GLU A 186 -6.80 10.31 2.68
C GLU A 186 -7.03 11.35 3.77
N ARG A 187 -8.27 11.50 4.26
CA ARG A 187 -8.55 12.34 5.43
C ARG A 187 -7.83 11.84 6.67
N ALA A 188 -7.84 10.53 6.92
CA ALA A 188 -7.12 9.93 8.04
C ALA A 188 -5.60 10.13 7.90
N ARG A 189 -5.04 9.93 6.70
CA ARG A 189 -3.62 10.19 6.40
C ARG A 189 -3.25 11.66 6.61
N HIS A 190 -4.09 12.58 6.18
CA HIS A 190 -3.92 14.02 6.42
C HIS A 190 -3.92 14.34 7.91
N ALA A 191 -4.86 13.79 8.69
CA ALA A 191 -4.88 13.98 10.13
C ALA A 191 -3.60 13.46 10.82
N VAL A 192 -3.05 12.32 10.37
CA VAL A 192 -1.76 11.83 10.89
C VAL A 192 -0.62 12.80 10.56
N ARG A 193 -0.53 13.30 9.32
CA ARG A 193 0.48 14.31 8.95
C ARG A 193 0.39 15.55 9.84
N MET A 194 -0.82 16.01 10.16
CA MET A 194 -1.00 17.13 11.08
C MET A 194 -0.55 16.80 12.52
N LEU A 195 -0.84 15.60 13.02
CA LEU A 195 -0.40 15.16 14.34
C LEU A 195 1.13 15.07 14.41
N HIS A 196 1.79 14.53 13.39
CA HIS A 196 3.25 14.48 13.30
C HIS A 196 3.87 15.88 13.19
N ALA A 197 3.16 16.84 12.59
CA ALA A 197 3.55 18.24 12.59
C ALA A 197 3.32 18.95 13.96
N GLY A 198 2.95 18.21 15.01
CA GLY A 198 2.81 18.72 16.37
C GLY A 198 1.48 19.41 16.67
N ARG A 199 0.48 19.33 15.77
CA ARG A 199 -0.85 19.91 16.02
C ARG A 199 -1.58 19.15 17.13
N THR A 200 -2.35 19.88 17.94
CA THR A 200 -3.16 19.27 19.00
C THR A 200 -4.29 18.43 18.40
N ILE A 201 -4.75 17.40 19.12
CA ILE A 201 -5.85 16.53 18.68
C ILE A 201 -7.13 17.34 18.36
N ALA A 202 -7.38 18.43 19.12
CA ALA A 202 -8.51 19.32 18.89
C ALA A 202 -8.39 20.08 17.56
N GLU A 203 -7.22 20.68 17.27
CA GLU A 203 -6.96 21.35 16.00
C GLU A 203 -7.02 20.38 14.82
N VAL A 204 -6.52 19.15 14.99
CA VAL A 204 -6.54 18.13 13.94
C VAL A 204 -7.97 17.69 13.62
N ALA A 205 -8.83 17.52 14.63
CA ALA A 205 -10.23 17.16 14.39
C ALA A 205 -10.91 18.19 13.47
N VAL A 206 -10.76 19.48 13.78
CA VAL A 206 -11.35 20.56 12.95
C VAL A 206 -10.63 20.69 11.60
N GLY A 207 -9.30 20.79 11.61
CA GLY A 207 -8.50 21.07 10.42
C GLY A 207 -8.52 19.96 9.38
N ALA A 208 -8.70 18.69 9.79
CA ALA A 208 -8.88 17.58 8.86
C ALA A 208 -10.36 17.33 8.48
N GLY A 209 -11.31 18.15 8.95
CA GLY A 209 -12.72 18.05 8.58
C GLY A 209 -13.47 16.91 9.29
N TYR A 210 -13.12 16.61 10.53
CA TYR A 210 -13.93 15.78 11.43
C TYR A 210 -14.90 16.65 12.23
N TYR A 211 -16.06 16.08 12.55
CA TYR A 211 -17.09 16.74 13.35
C TYR A 211 -16.62 16.97 14.79
N ASP A 212 -15.94 15.98 15.38
CA ASP A 212 -15.46 16.00 16.75
C ASP A 212 -14.27 15.04 16.95
N GLN A 213 -13.65 15.07 18.13
CA GLN A 213 -12.53 14.20 18.47
C GLN A 213 -12.91 12.70 18.52
N PRO A 214 -14.10 12.28 19.01
CA PRO A 214 -14.55 10.90 18.90
C PRO A 214 -14.62 10.39 17.46
N HIS A 215 -15.05 11.22 16.50
CA HIS A 215 -15.09 10.88 15.08
C HIS A 215 -13.69 10.72 14.50
N LEU A 216 -12.76 11.64 14.80
CA LEU A 216 -11.35 11.50 14.45
C LEU A 216 -10.78 10.19 15.02
N THR A 217 -11.03 9.89 16.29
CA THR A 217 -10.53 8.69 16.96
C THR A 217 -11.02 7.41 16.30
N ARG A 218 -12.32 7.32 15.99
CA ARG A 218 -12.89 6.17 15.26
C ARG A 218 -12.29 6.02 13.87
N SER A 219 -12.03 7.13 13.19
CA SER A 219 -11.43 7.14 11.85
C SER A 219 -9.98 6.65 11.87
N LEU A 220 -9.14 7.15 12.79
CA LEU A 220 -7.75 6.71 12.90
C LEU A 220 -7.65 5.26 13.37
N ARG A 221 -8.45 4.83 14.35
CA ARG A 221 -8.49 3.40 14.73
C ARG A 221 -8.84 2.51 13.55
N ARG A 222 -9.81 2.92 12.73
CA ARG A 222 -10.22 2.14 11.58
C ARG A 222 -9.15 2.10 10.49
N PHE A 223 -8.61 3.24 10.08
CA PHE A 223 -7.77 3.30 8.86
C PHE A 223 -6.27 3.23 9.13
N ILE A 224 -5.83 3.63 10.32
CA ILE A 224 -4.42 3.66 10.73
C ILE A 224 -4.12 2.56 11.75
N GLY A 225 -5.12 2.11 12.52
CA GLY A 225 -4.96 1.09 13.57
C GLY A 225 -4.61 1.69 14.93
N HIS A 226 -4.45 3.01 15.01
CA HIS A 226 -4.00 3.72 16.19
C HIS A 226 -4.93 4.90 16.53
N THR A 227 -4.88 5.33 17.79
CA THR A 227 -5.56 6.53 18.29
C THR A 227 -4.77 7.79 17.96
N PRO A 228 -5.41 8.98 17.96
CA PRO A 228 -4.70 10.24 17.75
C PRO A 228 -3.56 10.46 18.75
N ALA A 229 -3.75 10.03 20.01
CA ALA A 229 -2.75 10.17 21.05
C ALA A 229 -1.54 9.22 20.86
N GLU A 230 -1.74 8.02 20.34
CA GLU A 230 -0.63 7.12 19.99
C GLU A 230 0.17 7.65 18.80
N VAL A 231 -0.53 8.15 17.78
CA VAL A 231 0.10 8.79 16.62
C VAL A 231 0.92 10.02 17.05
N ALA A 232 0.35 10.91 17.87
CA ALA A 232 1.03 12.12 18.35
C ALA A 232 2.29 11.83 19.19
N ARG A 233 2.36 10.65 19.85
CA ARG A 233 3.54 10.21 20.61
C ARG A 233 4.62 9.57 19.74
N GLY A 234 4.45 9.55 18.42
CA GLY A 234 5.41 8.94 17.49
C GLY A 234 5.37 7.41 17.48
N SER A 235 4.33 6.79 18.04
CA SER A 235 4.18 5.32 18.06
C SER A 235 3.83 4.73 16.70
N VAL A 236 3.71 5.58 15.67
CA VAL A 236 3.24 5.20 14.34
C VAL A 236 4.08 5.92 13.32
N VAL A 237 4.93 5.19 12.59
CA VAL A 237 5.58 5.72 11.39
C VAL A 237 4.84 5.15 10.20
N LEU A 238 4.21 6.03 9.43
CA LEU A 238 3.48 5.69 8.23
C LEU A 238 4.34 6.10 7.03
N GLY A 239 4.60 5.19 6.09
CA GLY A 239 5.10 5.54 4.77
C GLY A 239 4.00 6.26 3.97
N LEU A 240 3.72 7.52 4.33
CA LEU A 240 2.76 8.41 3.65
C LEU A 240 3.45 9.26 2.60
#